data_AF-A0A0Q6FWI6-F1
#
_entry.id   AF-A0A0Q6FWI6-F1
#
_cell.length_a   1.000
_cell.length_b   1.000
_cell.length_c   1.000
_cell.angle_alpha   90.00
_cell.angle_beta   90.00
_cell.angle_gamma   90.00
#
_symmetry.space_group_name_H-M   'P 1'
#
loop_
_entity.id
_entity.type
_entity.pdbx_description
1 polymer ?
#
loop_
_entity_poly.entity_id
_entity_poly.type
_entity_poly.pdbx_seq_one_letter_code
_entity_poly.pdbx_strand_id
1 'polypeptide(L)'
;MSEKTEEELTIWIKEQIDAYDAGTIDPDLAAHLDAEIPGWNDAGARARVTPEPAVEDTEAMAAWIEINRVAHVAGSLPEGRAEYLDSIAPGWSEAPAADADEVEAAADVPVTEPTD
;
A
#
# COMPACT_ATOMS: atom_id res chain seq x y z
N MET A 1 8.86 -0.32 35.01
CA MET A 1 8.94 -0.54 33.56
C MET A 1 7.80 0.29 33.00
N SER A 2 8.07 1.45 32.42
CA SER A 2 7.01 2.26 31.84
C SER A 2 6.44 1.49 30.66
N GLU A 3 5.17 1.11 30.74
CA GLU A 3 4.42 0.63 29.58
C GLU A 3 4.38 1.81 28.59
N LYS A 4 5.10 1.70 27.47
CA LYS A 4 4.93 2.64 26.37
C LYS A 4 3.46 2.59 25.97
N THR A 5 2.83 3.75 25.82
CA THR A 5 1.46 3.78 25.31
C THR A 5 1.44 3.27 23.87
N GLU A 6 0.27 2.86 23.39
CA GLU A 6 0.11 2.39 22.01
C GLU A 6 0.53 3.46 20.98
N GLU A 7 0.30 4.74 21.30
CA GLU A 7 0.74 5.88 20.48
C GLU A 7 2.27 6.02 20.48
N GLU A 8 2.91 5.96 21.66
CA GLU A 8 4.37 6.02 21.77
C GLU A 8 5.05 4.85 21.05
N LEU A 9 4.45 3.67 21.11
CA LEU A 9 4.93 2.50 20.39
C LEU A 9 4.78 2.69 18.87
N THR A 10 3.65 3.22 18.40
CA THR A 10 3.40 3.49 16.98
C THR A 10 4.40 4.50 16.42
N ILE A 11 4.63 5.60 17.14
CA ILE A 11 5.63 6.62 16.75
C ILE A 11 7.04 6.01 16.72
N TRP A 12 7.40 5.22 17.74
CA TRP A 12 8.70 4.60 17.80
C TRP A 12 8.93 3.58 16.68
N ILE A 13 7.93 2.73 16.36
CA ILE A 13 7.98 1.79 15.24
C ILE A 13 8.15 2.53 13.92
N LYS A 14 7.46 3.67 13.73
CA LYS A 14 7.63 4.52 12.55
C LYS A 14 9.09 4.92 12.35
N GLU A 15 9.74 5.42 13.39
CA GLU A 15 11.16 5.81 13.32
C GLU A 15 12.07 4.63 12.96
N GLN A 16 11.76 3.43 13.44
CA GLN A 16 12.54 2.24 13.11
C GLN A 16 12.32 1.80 11.66
N ILE A 17 11.09 1.90 11.16
CA ILE A 17 10.77 1.60 9.75
C ILE A 17 11.49 2.59 8.84
N ASP A 18 11.46 3.88 9.15
CA ASP A 18 12.16 4.92 8.40
C ASP A 18 13.68 4.69 8.39
N ALA A 19 14.26 4.31 9.54
CA ALA A 19 15.68 3.95 9.64
C ALA A 19 16.03 2.68 8.86
N TYR A 20 15.13 1.69 8.84
CA TYR A 20 15.30 0.47 8.06
C TYR A 20 15.29 0.75 6.56
N ASP A 21 14.31 1.53 6.10
CA ASP A 21 14.17 1.90 4.68
C ASP A 21 15.35 2.79 4.23
N ALA A 22 15.88 3.63 5.13
CA ALA A 22 17.11 4.40 4.89
C ALA A 22 18.40 3.56 4.98
N GLY A 23 18.33 2.32 5.45
CA GLY A 23 19.49 1.45 5.67
C GLY A 23 20.42 1.92 6.80
N THR A 24 19.92 2.76 7.71
CA THR A 24 20.67 3.34 8.84
C THR A 24 20.34 2.67 10.17
N ILE A 25 19.37 1.76 10.20
CA ILE A 25 19.04 0.98 11.39
C ILE A 25 20.23 0.13 11.85
N ASP A 26 20.39 0.04 13.17
CA ASP A 26 21.35 -0.88 13.77
C ASP A 26 20.92 -2.33 13.49
N PRO A 27 21.79 -3.19 12.92
CA PRO A 27 21.43 -4.58 12.60
C PRO A 27 21.06 -5.41 13.84
N ASP A 28 21.66 -5.14 15.00
CA ASP A 28 21.32 -5.82 16.24
C ASP A 28 19.93 -5.37 16.74
N LEU A 29 19.59 -4.10 16.53
CA LEU A 29 18.24 -3.58 16.82
C LEU A 29 17.19 -4.19 15.88
N ALA A 30 17.47 -4.29 14.58
CA ALA A 30 16.57 -4.91 13.63
C ALA A 30 16.32 -6.40 13.98
N ALA A 31 17.37 -7.14 14.33
CA ALA A 31 17.26 -8.53 14.78
C ALA A 31 16.46 -8.65 16.09
N HIS A 32 16.64 -7.71 17.02
CA HIS A 32 15.85 -7.68 18.25
C HIS A 32 14.37 -7.41 17.98
N LEU A 33 14.07 -6.46 17.08
CA LEU A 33 12.71 -6.16 16.64
C LEU A 33 12.04 -7.34 15.96
N ASP A 34 12.75 -8.04 15.07
CA ASP A 34 12.24 -9.25 14.42
C ASP A 34 11.88 -10.36 15.43
N ALA A 35 12.63 -10.44 16.54
CA ALA A 35 12.40 -11.43 17.59
C ALA A 35 11.26 -11.04 18.55
N GLU A 36 11.22 -9.79 19.01
CA GLU A 36 10.26 -9.30 20.00
C GLU A 36 8.91 -8.93 19.37
N ILE A 37 8.94 -8.41 18.14
CA ILE A 37 7.76 -7.90 17.42
C ILE A 37 7.77 -8.48 16.00
N PRO A 38 7.37 -9.75 15.83
CA PRO A 38 7.25 -10.35 14.51
C PRO A 38 6.32 -9.52 13.62
N GLY A 39 6.81 -9.11 12.44
CA GLY A 39 6.05 -8.28 11.50
C GLY A 39 6.07 -6.78 11.80
N TRP A 40 6.95 -6.29 12.68
CA TRP A 40 7.07 -4.86 13.00
C TRP A 40 7.27 -3.94 11.78
N ASN A 41 7.78 -4.48 10.67
CA ASN A 41 7.97 -3.78 9.40
C ASN A 41 7.18 -4.41 8.24
N ASP A 42 6.10 -5.14 8.51
CA ASP A 42 5.24 -5.68 7.45
C ASP A 42 4.31 -4.61 6.85
N ALA A 43 3.51 -4.98 5.85
CA ALA A 43 2.58 -4.06 5.20
C ALA A 43 1.52 -3.51 6.16
N GLY A 44 1.06 -4.30 7.14
CA GLY A 44 0.09 -3.86 8.14
C GLY A 44 0.69 -2.86 9.12
N ALA A 45 1.89 -3.15 9.63
CA ALA A 45 2.65 -2.24 10.50
C ALA A 45 2.95 -0.92 9.77
N ARG A 46 3.40 -0.99 8.52
CA ARG A 46 3.59 0.19 7.67
C ARG A 46 2.31 0.98 7.46
N ALA A 47 1.17 0.32 7.15
CA ALA A 47 -0.10 1.00 6.98
C ALA A 47 -0.60 1.71 8.25
N ARG A 48 -0.31 1.16 9.44
CA ARG A 48 -0.64 1.79 10.74
C ARG A 48 0.14 3.06 10.98
N VAL A 49 1.46 3.07 10.71
CA VAL A 49 2.34 4.22 11.00
C VAL A 49 2.37 5.28 9.90
N THR A 50 1.84 4.97 8.72
CA THR A 50 1.79 5.92 7.61
C THR A 50 0.65 6.91 7.84
N PRO A 51 0.95 8.21 8.06
CA PRO A 51 -0.08 9.21 8.27
C PRO A 51 -0.87 9.43 6.98
N GLU A 52 -2.10 9.91 7.13
CA GLU A 52 -2.90 10.35 5.99
C GLU A 52 -2.23 11.57 5.35
N PRO A 53 -1.92 11.52 4.05
CA PRO A 53 -1.34 12.65 3.35
C PRO A 53 -2.39 13.74 3.12
N ALA A 54 -1.95 14.97 2.90
CA ALA A 54 -2.83 16.02 2.43
C ALA A 54 -3.42 15.63 1.06
N VAL A 55 -4.73 15.82 0.87
CA VAL A 55 -5.45 15.42 -0.36
C VAL A 55 -4.87 16.09 -1.63
N GLU A 56 -4.22 17.24 -1.47
CA GLU A 56 -3.60 17.99 -2.57
C GLU A 56 -2.24 17.40 -3.01
N ASP A 57 -1.62 16.54 -2.19
CA ASP A 57 -0.37 15.86 -2.53
C ASP A 57 -0.68 14.51 -3.21
N THR A 58 -0.82 14.57 -4.54
CA THR A 58 -1.20 13.42 -5.36
C THR A 58 -0.17 12.28 -5.32
N GLU A 59 1.12 12.59 -5.16
CA GLU A 59 2.17 11.57 -5.12
C GLU A 59 2.16 10.85 -3.77
N ALA A 60 2.11 11.60 -2.67
CA ALA A 60 2.00 11.04 -1.34
C ALA A 60 0.68 10.26 -1.18
N MET A 61 -0.42 10.75 -1.76
CA MET A 61 -1.70 10.05 -1.77
C MET A 61 -1.63 8.72 -2.51
N ALA A 62 -1.02 8.67 -3.69
CA ALA A 62 -0.87 7.43 -4.46
C ALA A 62 -0.03 6.39 -3.70
N ALA A 63 1.11 6.81 -3.13
CA ALA A 63 1.97 5.94 -2.32
C ALA A 63 1.25 5.42 -1.06
N TRP A 64 0.51 6.30 -0.38
CA TRP A 64 -0.29 5.94 0.79
C TRP A 64 -1.40 4.93 0.44
N ILE A 65 -2.12 5.13 -0.67
CA ILE A 65 -3.13 4.17 -1.15
C ILE A 65 -2.49 2.81 -1.43
N GLU A 66 -1.33 2.76 -2.08
CA GLU A 66 -0.65 1.51 -2.40
C GLU A 66 -0.24 0.73 -1.15
N ILE A 67 0.34 1.40 -0.14
CA ILE A 67 0.69 0.77 1.15
C ILE A 67 -0.57 0.16 1.80
N ASN A 68 -1.68 0.90 1.81
CA ASN A 68 -2.93 0.40 2.38
C ASN A 68 -3.53 -0.73 1.52
N ARG A 69 -3.40 -0.70 0.20
CA ARG A 69 -3.83 -1.79 -0.69
C ARG A 69 -3.08 -3.09 -0.39
N VAL A 70 -1.75 -3.01 -0.26
CA VAL A 70 -0.94 -4.19 0.10
C VAL A 70 -1.34 -4.72 1.49
N ALA A 71 -1.55 -3.84 2.47
CA ALA A 71 -2.00 -4.24 3.80
C ALA A 71 -3.41 -4.87 3.77
N HIS A 72 -4.31 -4.39 2.92
CA HIS A 72 -5.64 -4.94 2.72
C HIS A 72 -5.59 -6.34 2.11
N VAL A 73 -4.80 -6.53 1.05
CA VAL A 73 -4.60 -7.86 0.43
C VAL A 73 -3.97 -8.84 1.42
N ALA A 74 -3.08 -8.36 2.30
CA ALA A 74 -2.48 -9.16 3.37
C ALA A 74 -3.44 -9.47 4.53
N GLY A 75 -4.63 -8.85 4.58
CA GLY A 75 -5.58 -8.99 5.67
C GLY A 75 -5.14 -8.29 6.98
N SER A 76 -4.16 -7.38 6.89
CA SER A 76 -3.55 -6.69 8.05
C SER A 76 -3.89 -5.20 8.11
N LEU A 77 -4.87 -4.75 7.32
CA LEU A 77 -5.30 -3.36 7.28
C LEU A 77 -5.89 -2.92 8.64
N PRO A 78 -5.61 -1.69 9.11
CA PRO A 78 -6.22 -1.17 10.33
C PRO A 78 -7.75 -1.08 10.24
N GLU A 79 -8.43 -1.26 11.37
CA GLU A 79 -9.88 -1.11 11.46
C GLU A 79 -10.32 0.31 11.07
N GLY A 80 -11.44 0.43 10.35
CA GLY A 80 -11.95 1.71 9.82
C GLY A 80 -11.14 2.31 8.65
N ARG A 81 -9.92 1.83 8.38
CA ARG A 81 -9.08 2.35 7.29
C ARG A 81 -9.66 2.03 5.91
N ALA A 82 -10.26 0.85 5.73
CA ALA A 82 -10.94 0.49 4.48
C ALA A 82 -12.13 1.41 4.20
N GLU A 83 -12.99 1.65 5.21
CA GLU A 83 -14.15 2.53 5.08
C GLU A 83 -13.74 3.97 4.75
N TYR A 84 -12.66 4.44 5.37
CA TYR A 84 -12.10 5.76 5.05
C TYR A 84 -11.60 5.84 3.61
N LEU A 85 -10.83 4.84 3.16
CA LEU A 85 -10.34 4.76 1.78
C LEU A 85 -11.47 4.68 0.76
N ASP A 86 -12.53 3.92 1.04
CA ASP A 86 -13.72 3.86 0.20
C ASP A 86 -14.41 5.24 0.07
N SER A 87 -14.34 6.08 1.12
CA SER A 87 -14.91 7.43 1.10
C SER A 87 -14.10 8.44 0.29
N ILE A 88 -12.76 8.35 0.30
CA ILE A 88 -11.90 9.38 -0.32
C ILE A 88 -11.31 8.96 -1.66
N ALA A 89 -11.26 7.65 -1.92
CA ALA A 89 -10.70 7.06 -3.14
C ALA A 89 -11.51 5.82 -3.56
N PRO A 90 -12.75 5.98 -4.08
CA PRO A 90 -13.53 4.85 -4.58
C PRO A 90 -12.75 4.01 -5.60
N GLY A 91 -12.73 2.69 -5.42
CA GLY A 91 -11.96 1.77 -6.28
C GLY A 91 -10.48 1.62 -5.90
N TRP A 92 -10.01 2.23 -4.80
CA TRP A 92 -8.61 2.12 -4.34
C TRP A 92 -8.10 0.68 -4.18
N SER A 93 -8.97 -0.27 -3.83
CA SER A 93 -8.59 -1.67 -3.60
C SER A 93 -8.54 -2.51 -4.88
N GLU A 94 -9.08 -2.00 -5.98
CA GLU A 94 -9.02 -2.65 -7.28
C GLU A 94 -7.59 -2.52 -7.84
N ALA A 95 -7.05 -3.61 -8.41
CA ALA A 95 -5.82 -3.51 -9.17
C ALA A 95 -6.02 -2.44 -10.24
N PRO A 96 -5.00 -1.59 -10.55
CA PRO A 96 -5.12 -0.71 -11.70
C PRO A 96 -5.48 -1.61 -12.88
N ALA A 97 -6.54 -1.26 -13.62
CA ALA A 97 -6.85 -1.93 -14.85
C ALA A 97 -5.58 -1.84 -15.70
N ALA A 98 -4.79 -2.93 -15.71
CA ALA A 98 -3.61 -3.05 -16.55
C ALA A 98 -4.11 -2.70 -17.94
N ASP A 99 -3.56 -1.63 -18.50
CA ASP A 99 -4.06 -0.95 -19.70
C ASP A 99 -4.79 -1.92 -20.62
N ALA A 100 -6.12 -1.95 -20.52
CA ALA A 100 -6.97 -2.71 -21.43
C ALA A 100 -7.15 -1.87 -22.69
N ASP A 101 -6.04 -1.47 -23.30
CA ASP A 101 -6.01 -0.91 -24.63
C ASP A 101 -4.79 -1.49 -25.34
N GLU A 102 -5.03 -2.57 -26.10
CA GLU A 102 -4.44 -2.88 -27.41
C GLU A 102 -4.61 -4.37 -27.75
N VAL A 103 -5.84 -4.83 -28.04
CA VAL A 103 -6.09 -5.99 -28.94
C VAL A 103 -7.53 -5.96 -29.52
N GLU A 104 -7.89 -4.92 -30.27
CA GLU A 104 -8.99 -5.01 -31.26
C GLU A 104 -8.60 -4.21 -32.51
N ALA A 105 -7.42 -4.54 -33.07
CA ALA A 105 -7.03 -4.10 -34.41
C ALA A 105 -6.51 -5.32 -35.19
N ALA A 106 -7.42 -6.09 -35.77
CA ALA A 106 -7.31 -6.75 -37.08
C ALA A 106 -8.19 -8.00 -37.17
N ALA A 107 -9.48 -7.85 -37.48
CA ALA A 107 -10.23 -8.84 -38.27
C ALA A 107 -11.61 -8.31 -38.68
N ASP A 108 -11.66 -7.27 -39.52
CA ASP A 108 -12.79 -7.15 -40.45
C ASP A 108 -12.25 -6.68 -41.81
N VAL A 109 -11.71 -7.65 -42.53
CA VAL A 109 -11.46 -7.52 -43.97
C VAL A 109 -12.84 -7.61 -44.63
N PRO A 110 -13.34 -6.59 -45.35
CA PRO A 110 -14.58 -6.75 -46.08
C PRO A 110 -14.38 -7.82 -47.15
N VAL A 111 -15.14 -8.91 -47.03
CA VAL A 111 -15.25 -9.96 -48.04
C VAL A 111 -15.66 -9.31 -49.37
N THR A 112 -14.82 -9.45 -50.39
CA THR A 112 -15.17 -9.04 -51.75
C THR A 112 -16.25 -9.98 -52.28
N GLU A 113 -17.44 -9.45 -52.59
CA GLU A 113 -18.47 -10.17 -53.34
C GLU A 113 -17.94 -10.59 -54.73
N PRO A 114 -18.22 -11.80 -55.21
CA PRO A 114 -18.00 -12.15 -56.60
C PRO A 114 -19.23 -11.72 -57.41
N THR A 115 -19.04 -10.79 -58.34
CA THR A 115 -20.05 -10.50 -59.37
C THR A 115 -19.92 -11.51 -60.50
N ASP A 116 -21.02 -12.19 -60.81
CA ASP A 116 -21.24 -13.06 -61.99
C ASP A 116 -21.14 -12.28 -63.31
#